data_AF-A0A9D9E471-F1
#
_entry.id   AF-A0A9D9E471-F1
#
_cell.length_a   1.000
_cell.length_b   1.000
_cell.length_c   1.000
_cell.angle_alpha   90.00
_cell.angle_beta   90.00
_cell.angle_gamma   90.00
#
_symmetry.space_group_name_H-M   'P 1'
#
loop_
_entity.id
_entity.type
_entity.pdbx_description
1 polymer ?
#
loop_
_entity_poly.entity_id
_entity_poly.type
_entity_poly.pdbx_seq_one_letter_code
_entity_poly.pdbx_strand_id
1 'polypeptide(L)'
;MKYHFSERDLEQIKDRGITLDVVEEQLESFKTGFPYLKIEKGAAVGEGIVRMSETECNEYAAKWEEFSKKGSKIVKFVPASGAASRMFKDLFAFLEAPYMEPTTDFEKKFFSNIESFAFFGALNEACIKNENGSDIAALVKEGEYKRVVKNLLLEQGLNYGWLPKGLLLFHKYNEGPRTAMEEHLAEGAMYARNENGTVNIHFTVSHDHLPFFEKLVSDVLPLYEKNFGVKYNISFSEQKPQTDTIAADENNEPFRDGGKLLFRPGGHGSLIENLNEIDADVVFIKNIDNVVPDREKAITVLYKKTLGGVIASLQEKIFKYGKMLESGSYTIDDLREIIGFVQKVLMVRHHEIKDMEDSDLAMYLLKKLHRPLRVCGMVKNVGEPGGGPFLAYNEDGTYSPQILESSQINMKQAEAKSAFENSTHFNPVDLVCAVKDWNGVKYNLPDFVDKNTGFISEKSKSGKVLKALERPGLWNGAMSDWNTVFVEVPIETFNPVKTVNDLLRPAHS
;
A
#
# COMPACT_ATOMS: atom_id res chain seq x y z
N MET A 1 -35.95 -5.78 -10.39
CA MET A 1 -34.88 -4.85 -9.99
C MET A 1 -35.23 -4.27 -8.64
N LYS A 2 -34.30 -4.28 -7.69
CA LYS A 2 -34.51 -3.69 -6.35
C LYS A 2 -34.46 -2.15 -6.36
N TYR A 3 -33.90 -1.56 -7.43
CA TYR A 3 -33.70 -0.13 -7.61
C TYR A 3 -34.16 0.31 -9.01
N HIS A 4 -34.59 1.57 -9.15
CA HIS A 4 -35.03 2.12 -10.44
C HIS A 4 -33.86 2.81 -11.17
N PHE A 5 -33.39 2.20 -12.26
CA PHE A 5 -32.40 2.78 -13.18
C PHE A 5 -33.06 3.19 -14.51
N SER A 6 -32.73 4.38 -15.01
CA SER A 6 -33.11 4.83 -16.34
C SER A 6 -32.19 4.22 -17.41
N GLU A 7 -32.56 4.27 -18.70
CA GLU A 7 -31.69 3.80 -19.79
C GLU A 7 -30.33 4.50 -19.78
N ARG A 8 -30.32 5.81 -19.50
CA ARG A 8 -29.09 6.61 -19.36
C ARG A 8 -28.20 6.10 -18.22
N ASP A 9 -28.79 5.59 -17.15
CA ASP A 9 -28.03 5.04 -16.02
C ASP A 9 -27.37 3.72 -16.39
N LEU A 10 -28.11 2.85 -17.10
CA LEU A 10 -27.59 1.58 -17.57
C LEU A 10 -26.44 1.79 -18.57
N GLU A 11 -26.56 2.79 -19.45
CA GLU A 11 -25.49 3.20 -20.35
C GLU A 11 -24.27 3.74 -19.57
N GLN A 12 -24.48 4.61 -18.58
CA GLN A 12 -23.40 5.12 -17.73
C GLN A 12 -22.68 4.01 -16.94
N ILE A 13 -23.42 3.03 -16.42
CA ILE A 13 -22.90 1.85 -15.71
C ILE A 13 -22.03 1.01 -16.67
N LYS A 14 -22.56 0.76 -17.88
CA LYS A 14 -21.87 -0.03 -18.91
C LYS A 14 -20.61 0.65 -19.43
N ASP A 15 -20.63 1.97 -19.66
CA ASP A 15 -19.47 2.75 -20.13
C ASP A 15 -18.31 2.71 -19.14
N ARG A 16 -18.61 2.52 -17.85
CA ARG A 16 -17.60 2.33 -16.79
C ARG A 16 -17.09 0.90 -16.72
N GLY A 17 -17.71 -0.05 -17.43
CA GLY A 17 -17.43 -1.48 -17.39
C GLY A 17 -17.90 -2.16 -16.10
N ILE A 18 -18.88 -1.58 -15.40
CA ILE A 18 -19.48 -2.16 -14.19
C ILE A 18 -20.74 -2.90 -14.61
N THR A 19 -20.99 -4.09 -14.06
CA THR A 19 -22.24 -4.83 -14.27
C THR A 19 -23.34 -4.32 -13.33
N LEU A 20 -24.60 -4.40 -13.76
CA LEU A 20 -25.73 -3.98 -12.92
C LEU A 20 -25.76 -4.72 -11.56
N ASP A 21 -25.46 -6.02 -11.55
CA ASP A 21 -25.44 -6.83 -10.32
C ASP A 21 -24.45 -6.29 -9.28
N VAL A 22 -23.27 -5.84 -9.72
CA VAL A 22 -22.26 -5.22 -8.85
C VAL A 22 -22.76 -3.89 -8.28
N VAL A 23 -23.52 -3.11 -9.06
CA VAL A 23 -24.12 -1.86 -8.56
C VAL A 23 -25.21 -2.17 -7.53
N GLU A 24 -26.06 -3.16 -7.79
CA GLU A 24 -27.09 -3.58 -6.83
C GLU A 24 -26.47 -4.15 -5.54
N GLU A 25 -25.37 -4.91 -5.62
CA GLU A 25 -24.60 -5.40 -4.46
C GLU A 25 -24.05 -4.23 -3.63
N GLN A 26 -23.44 -3.23 -4.28
CA GLN A 26 -22.95 -2.02 -3.59
C GLN A 26 -24.08 -1.25 -2.88
N LEU A 27 -25.24 -1.13 -3.52
CA LEU A 27 -26.41 -0.46 -2.93
C LEU A 27 -26.99 -1.24 -1.74
N GLU A 28 -26.95 -2.57 -1.78
CA GLU A 28 -27.32 -3.41 -0.65
C GLU A 28 -26.34 -3.24 0.51
N SER A 29 -25.03 -3.15 0.25
CA SER A 29 -24.03 -2.88 1.29
C SER A 29 -24.29 -1.57 2.05
N PHE A 30 -24.80 -0.53 1.38
CA PHE A 30 -25.21 0.71 2.07
C PHE A 30 -26.39 0.50 3.04
N LYS A 31 -27.25 -0.48 2.78
CA LYS A 31 -28.40 -0.82 3.64
C LYS A 31 -27.98 -1.70 4.81
N THR A 32 -27.17 -2.72 4.57
CA THR A 32 -26.77 -3.70 5.59
C THR A 32 -25.59 -3.22 6.44
N GLY A 33 -24.74 -2.35 5.88
CA GLY A 33 -23.44 -2.04 6.43
C GLY A 33 -22.46 -3.22 6.30
N PHE A 34 -21.28 -3.06 6.91
CA PHE A 34 -20.26 -4.09 7.02
C PHE A 34 -20.10 -4.52 8.49
N PRO A 35 -20.01 -5.83 8.78
CA PRO A 35 -19.80 -6.30 10.14
C PRO A 35 -18.41 -5.90 10.68
N TYR A 36 -18.31 -5.71 11.99
CA TYR A 36 -17.01 -5.61 12.65
C TYR A 36 -16.31 -6.96 12.66
N LEU A 37 -14.99 -6.96 12.48
CA LEU A 37 -14.20 -8.18 12.57
C LEU A 37 -14.11 -8.65 14.02
N LYS A 38 -14.30 -9.96 14.23
CA LYS A 38 -14.11 -10.59 15.53
C LYS A 38 -12.62 -10.82 15.75
N ILE A 39 -12.08 -10.20 16.80
CA ILE A 39 -10.66 -10.28 17.16
C ILE A 39 -10.48 -11.37 18.23
N GLU A 40 -9.51 -12.27 18.02
CA GLU A 40 -9.04 -13.19 19.06
C GLU A 40 -8.08 -12.46 20.01
N LYS A 41 -7.10 -11.73 19.46
CA LYS A 41 -6.18 -10.86 20.21
C LYS A 41 -5.40 -9.92 19.28
N GLY A 42 -4.76 -8.90 19.84
CA GLY A 42 -3.72 -8.13 19.15
C GLY A 42 -2.46 -9.00 18.94
N ALA A 43 -1.79 -8.83 17.79
CA ALA A 43 -0.54 -9.53 17.54
C ALA A 43 0.62 -8.84 18.26
N ALA A 44 1.54 -9.64 18.79
CA ALA A 44 2.74 -9.18 19.47
C ALA A 44 3.92 -10.12 19.18
N VAL A 45 5.12 -9.72 19.59
CA VAL A 45 6.30 -10.58 19.42
C VAL A 45 6.13 -11.88 20.21
N GLY A 46 6.29 -13.01 19.52
CA GLY A 46 6.01 -14.35 20.08
C GLY A 46 4.53 -14.75 20.00
N GLU A 47 3.64 -13.80 19.72
CA GLU A 47 2.19 -13.99 19.58
C GLU A 47 1.69 -13.42 18.24
N GLY A 48 2.11 -14.05 17.14
CA GLY A 48 1.72 -13.66 15.78
C GLY A 48 2.71 -12.75 15.05
N ILE A 49 3.68 -12.15 15.74
CA ILE A 49 4.81 -11.42 15.14
C ILE A 49 6.12 -12.14 15.44
N VAL A 50 6.89 -12.40 14.39
CA VAL A 50 8.23 -12.99 14.47
C VAL A 50 9.25 -11.87 14.66
N ARG A 51 10.05 -11.92 15.71
CA ARG A 51 11.24 -11.08 15.88
C ARG A 51 12.47 -11.92 15.57
N MET A 52 13.36 -11.39 14.74
CA MET A 52 14.58 -12.05 14.32
C MET A 52 15.80 -11.36 14.95
N SER A 53 16.81 -12.15 15.29
CA SER A 53 18.14 -11.67 15.58
C SER A 53 18.83 -11.16 14.31
N GLU A 54 19.90 -10.38 14.47
CA GLU A 54 20.71 -9.91 13.34
C GLU A 54 21.27 -11.07 12.51
N THR A 55 21.67 -12.17 13.16
CA THR A 55 22.13 -13.39 12.50
C THR A 55 21.03 -13.98 11.61
N GLU A 56 19.82 -14.16 12.14
CA GLU A 56 18.68 -14.68 11.36
C GLU A 56 18.32 -13.74 10.20
N CYS A 57 18.36 -12.42 10.40
CA CYS A 57 18.15 -11.45 9.33
C CYS A 57 19.15 -11.65 8.19
N ASN A 58 20.45 -11.78 8.51
CA ASN A 58 21.48 -12.03 7.51
C ASN A 58 21.33 -13.40 6.82
N GLU A 59 20.93 -14.44 7.54
CA GLU A 59 20.65 -15.75 6.97
C GLU A 59 19.48 -15.71 5.97
N TYR A 60 18.37 -15.06 6.32
CA TYR A 60 17.26 -14.88 5.39
C TYR A 60 17.63 -13.97 4.22
N ALA A 61 18.39 -12.89 4.45
CA ALA A 61 18.89 -12.06 3.36
C ALA A 61 19.76 -12.86 2.38
N ALA A 62 20.59 -13.78 2.87
CA ALA A 62 21.37 -14.70 2.01
C ALA A 62 20.46 -15.66 1.23
N LYS A 63 19.42 -16.23 1.85
CA LYS A 63 18.44 -17.07 1.15
C LYS A 63 17.72 -16.30 0.04
N TRP A 64 17.44 -15.02 0.24
CA TRP A 64 16.87 -14.17 -0.80
C TRP A 64 17.82 -13.99 -1.98
N GLU A 65 19.10 -13.76 -1.72
CA GLU A 65 20.14 -13.67 -2.75
C GLU A 65 20.30 -14.98 -3.55
N GLU A 66 20.09 -16.13 -2.90
CA GLU A 66 20.06 -17.42 -3.60
C GLU A 66 18.78 -17.58 -4.42
N PHE A 67 17.63 -17.20 -3.88
CA PHE A 67 16.33 -17.28 -4.56
C PHE A 67 16.30 -16.42 -5.83
N SER A 68 16.81 -15.18 -5.76
CA SER A 68 16.81 -14.23 -6.89
C SER A 68 17.67 -14.68 -8.08
N LYS A 69 18.59 -15.63 -7.84
CA LYS A 69 19.47 -16.22 -8.85
C LYS A 69 18.94 -17.52 -9.46
N LYS A 70 17.76 -18.01 -9.07
CA LYS A 70 17.16 -19.26 -9.55
C LYS A 70 16.13 -19.05 -10.68
N GLY A 71 16.26 -17.99 -11.48
CA GLY A 71 15.35 -17.68 -12.57
C GLY A 71 13.96 -17.17 -12.16
N SER A 72 13.71 -16.91 -10.87
CA SER A 72 12.44 -16.37 -10.39
C SER A 72 12.17 -14.96 -10.91
N LYS A 73 10.94 -14.69 -11.35
CA LYS A 73 10.47 -13.39 -11.79
C LYS A 73 10.07 -12.53 -10.58
N ILE A 74 10.87 -11.51 -10.32
CA ILE A 74 10.70 -10.58 -9.19
C ILE A 74 10.18 -9.25 -9.71
N VAL A 75 9.15 -8.71 -9.06
CA VAL A 75 8.57 -7.39 -9.38
C VAL A 75 8.47 -6.53 -8.13
N LYS A 76 8.83 -5.25 -8.23
CA LYS A 76 8.53 -4.24 -7.22
C LYS A 76 7.29 -3.46 -7.65
N PHE A 77 6.20 -3.62 -6.91
CA PHE A 77 4.92 -2.94 -7.13
C PHE A 77 4.80 -1.71 -6.21
N VAL A 78 4.61 -0.54 -6.79
CA VAL A 78 4.63 0.75 -6.08
C VAL A 78 3.32 1.49 -6.30
N PRO A 79 2.43 1.53 -5.29
CA PRO A 79 1.24 2.38 -5.35
C PRO A 79 1.63 3.87 -5.38
N ALA A 80 1.30 4.57 -6.47
CA ALA A 80 1.76 5.94 -6.73
C ALA A 80 0.66 6.90 -7.26
N SER A 81 -0.61 6.47 -7.27
CA SER A 81 -1.73 7.22 -7.86
C SER A 81 -2.24 8.39 -7.01
N GLY A 82 -1.83 8.49 -5.75
CA GLY A 82 -2.28 9.54 -4.84
C GLY A 82 -1.67 10.91 -5.16
N ALA A 83 -2.53 11.91 -5.41
CA ALA A 83 -2.11 13.32 -5.50
C ALA A 83 -1.47 13.79 -4.20
N ALA A 84 -0.45 14.63 -4.30
CA ALA A 84 0.25 15.18 -3.14
C ALA A 84 -0.52 16.33 -2.45
N SER A 85 -1.70 16.74 -2.94
CA SER A 85 -2.47 17.86 -2.40
C SER A 85 -2.63 17.86 -0.87
N ARG A 86 -2.85 16.69 -0.26
CA ARG A 86 -2.93 16.57 1.21
C ARG A 86 -1.62 16.89 1.93
N MET A 87 -0.48 16.61 1.31
CA MET A 87 0.86 16.92 1.83
C MET A 87 1.09 18.43 1.98
N PHE A 88 0.38 19.22 1.17
CA PHE A 88 0.46 20.68 1.15
C PHE A 88 -0.78 21.37 1.74
N LYS A 89 -1.66 20.64 2.46
CA LYS A 89 -2.92 21.18 2.99
C LYS A 89 -2.75 22.49 3.76
N ASP A 90 -1.75 22.55 4.64
CA ASP A 90 -1.49 23.76 5.45
C ASP A 90 -0.98 24.93 4.61
N LEU A 91 -0.24 24.68 3.53
CA LEU A 91 0.18 25.73 2.60
C LEU A 91 -0.97 26.22 1.71
N PHE A 92 -1.89 25.34 1.33
CA PHE A 92 -3.15 25.77 0.69
C PHE A 92 -4.00 26.61 1.65
N ALA A 93 -4.10 26.21 2.91
CA ALA A 93 -4.78 27.01 3.93
C ALA A 93 -4.14 28.40 4.10
N PHE A 94 -2.80 28.47 4.06
CA PHE A 94 -2.06 29.73 4.08
C PHE A 94 -2.37 30.64 2.88
N LEU A 95 -2.52 30.08 1.66
CA LEU A 95 -2.88 30.87 0.47
C LEU A 95 -4.23 31.58 0.64
N GLU A 96 -5.22 30.89 1.20
CA GLU A 96 -6.59 31.39 1.42
C GLU A 96 -6.73 32.25 2.70
N ALA A 97 -5.73 32.25 3.58
CA ALA A 97 -5.78 32.98 4.84
C ALA A 97 -5.81 34.51 4.64
N PRO A 98 -6.40 35.29 5.58
CA PRO A 98 -6.48 36.75 5.43
C PRO A 98 -5.15 37.49 5.67
N TYR A 99 -4.13 36.80 6.18
CA TYR A 99 -2.80 37.36 6.46
C TYR A 99 -1.81 37.03 5.34
N MET A 100 -0.73 37.83 5.23
CA MET A 100 0.27 37.72 4.15
C MET A 100 1.58 37.05 4.59
N GLU A 101 1.87 37.05 5.89
CA GLU A 101 3.11 36.50 6.47
C GLU A 101 2.84 35.22 7.29
N PRO A 102 3.82 34.31 7.42
CA PRO A 102 3.69 33.08 8.22
C PRO A 102 3.25 33.34 9.66
N THR A 103 2.09 32.81 10.05
CA THR A 103 1.57 32.95 11.42
C THR A 103 1.61 31.65 12.20
N THR A 104 1.35 30.52 11.54
CA THR A 104 1.35 29.20 12.20
C THR A 104 2.76 28.66 12.35
N ASP A 105 2.98 27.79 13.32
CA ASP A 105 4.28 27.12 13.50
C ASP A 105 4.66 26.27 12.27
N PHE A 106 3.66 25.73 11.57
CA PHE A 106 3.86 25.01 10.32
C PHE A 106 4.44 25.90 9.23
N GLU A 107 3.82 27.06 8.97
CA GLU A 107 4.27 28.02 7.96
C GLU A 107 5.65 28.58 8.31
N LYS A 108 5.86 28.97 9.57
CA LYS A 108 7.15 29.49 10.06
C LYS A 108 8.26 28.47 9.91
N LYS A 109 7.98 27.20 10.21
CA LYS A 109 8.94 26.10 10.02
C LYS A 109 9.27 25.90 8.54
N PHE A 110 8.26 25.92 7.67
CA PHE A 110 8.45 25.78 6.22
C PHE A 110 9.37 26.86 5.67
N PHE A 111 9.07 28.14 5.93
CA PHE A 111 9.84 29.25 5.38
C PHE A 111 11.23 29.40 6.01
N SER A 112 11.39 29.13 7.31
CA SER A 112 12.71 29.17 7.96
C SER A 112 13.68 28.09 7.47
N ASN A 113 13.16 27.05 6.81
CA ASN A 113 13.94 25.93 6.27
C ASN A 113 13.78 25.79 4.75
N ILE A 114 13.35 26.84 4.05
CA ILE A 114 12.99 26.74 2.62
C ILE A 114 14.17 26.27 1.75
N GLU A 115 15.40 26.64 2.11
CA GLU A 115 16.64 26.26 1.41
C GLU A 115 17.03 24.78 1.61
N SER A 116 16.50 24.14 2.65
CA SER A 116 16.79 22.75 2.99
C SER A 116 16.03 21.76 2.10
N PHE A 117 14.94 22.18 1.47
CA PHE A 117 14.16 21.30 0.61
C PHE A 117 14.89 20.96 -0.70
N ALA A 118 14.77 19.71 -1.14
CA ALA A 118 15.34 19.25 -2.41
C ALA A 118 14.81 20.03 -3.63
N PHE A 119 13.58 20.54 -3.55
CA PHE A 119 12.96 21.35 -4.60
C PHE A 119 13.32 22.84 -4.54
N PHE A 120 14.15 23.30 -3.59
CA PHE A 120 14.45 24.73 -3.44
C PHE A 120 14.96 25.37 -4.74
N GLY A 121 15.93 24.74 -5.41
CA GLY A 121 16.50 25.26 -6.65
C GLY A 121 15.44 25.44 -7.74
N ALA A 122 14.63 24.41 -7.99
CA ALA A 122 13.55 24.46 -8.98
C ALA A 122 12.48 25.50 -8.61
N LEU A 123 12.13 25.62 -7.33
CA LEU A 123 11.17 26.62 -6.85
C LEU A 123 11.72 28.03 -7.02
N ASN A 124 13.01 28.23 -6.74
CA ASN A 124 13.66 29.53 -6.87
C ASN A 124 13.70 29.99 -8.33
N GLU A 125 14.02 29.08 -9.25
CA GLU A 125 13.96 29.33 -10.69
C GLU A 125 12.53 29.67 -11.16
N ALA A 126 11.51 28.96 -10.64
CA ALA A 126 10.11 29.25 -10.93
C ALA A 126 9.72 30.66 -10.45
N CYS A 127 10.11 31.04 -9.23
CA CYS A 127 9.89 32.39 -8.70
C CYS A 127 10.56 33.45 -9.60
N ILE A 128 11.86 33.32 -9.91
CA ILE A 128 12.58 34.27 -10.76
C ILE A 128 11.87 34.46 -12.11
N LYS A 129 11.45 33.35 -12.73
CA LYS A 129 10.77 33.36 -14.04
C LYS A 129 9.41 34.07 -13.98
N ASN A 130 8.62 33.80 -12.94
CA ASN A 130 7.22 34.24 -12.88
C ASN A 130 7.02 35.58 -12.16
N GLU A 131 7.99 35.98 -11.33
CA GLU A 131 7.86 37.09 -10.38
C GLU A 131 8.80 38.26 -10.73
N ASN A 132 8.94 38.58 -12.02
CA ASN A 132 9.72 39.70 -12.55
C ASN A 132 11.20 39.67 -12.13
N GLY A 133 11.80 38.48 -12.04
CA GLY A 133 13.19 38.30 -11.64
C GLY A 133 13.42 38.18 -10.13
N SER A 134 12.38 38.32 -9.30
CA SER A 134 12.50 38.14 -7.85
C SER A 134 12.67 36.67 -7.48
N ASP A 135 13.74 36.37 -6.76
CA ASP A 135 13.99 35.05 -6.17
C ASP A 135 13.21 34.87 -4.85
N ILE A 136 13.30 33.69 -4.24
CA ILE A 136 12.59 33.39 -2.99
C ILE A 136 13.02 34.36 -1.88
N ALA A 137 14.31 34.67 -1.76
CA ALA A 137 14.83 35.52 -0.69
C ALA A 137 14.32 36.97 -0.81
N ALA A 138 14.25 37.50 -2.03
CA ALA A 138 13.68 38.80 -2.35
C ALA A 138 12.18 38.85 -1.99
N LEU A 139 11.41 37.85 -2.43
CA LEU A 139 9.97 37.76 -2.13
C LEU A 139 9.71 37.67 -0.61
N VAL A 140 10.47 36.84 0.11
CA VAL A 140 10.36 36.72 1.57
C VAL A 140 10.69 38.04 2.26
N LYS A 141 11.73 38.75 1.82
CA LYS A 141 12.12 40.06 2.35
C LYS A 141 11.06 41.14 2.12
N GLU A 142 10.33 41.05 1.02
CA GLU A 142 9.23 41.96 0.67
C GLU A 142 7.89 41.61 1.36
N GLY A 143 7.83 40.52 2.14
CA GLY A 143 6.59 40.04 2.77
C GLY A 143 5.67 39.27 1.82
N GLU A 144 6.16 38.91 0.63
CA GLU A 144 5.40 38.30 -0.46
C GLU A 144 5.39 36.75 -0.42
N TYR A 145 5.26 36.18 0.78
CA TYR A 145 5.32 34.73 1.03
C TYR A 145 4.32 33.93 0.19
N LYS A 146 3.12 34.48 -0.05
CA LYS A 146 2.10 33.81 -0.87
C LYS A 146 2.53 33.62 -2.32
N ARG A 147 3.35 34.50 -2.88
CA ARG A 147 3.88 34.33 -4.26
C ARG A 147 4.79 33.11 -4.33
N VAL A 148 5.61 32.88 -3.31
CA VAL A 148 6.43 31.65 -3.19
C VAL A 148 5.54 30.41 -3.14
N VAL A 149 4.50 30.40 -2.29
CA VAL A 149 3.59 29.24 -2.19
C VAL A 149 2.80 29.01 -3.48
N LYS A 150 2.37 30.08 -4.18
CA LYS A 150 1.72 29.94 -5.49
C LYS A 150 2.64 29.29 -6.53
N ASN A 151 3.91 29.68 -6.58
CA ASN A 151 4.90 29.06 -7.47
C ASN A 151 5.22 27.61 -7.08
N LEU A 152 5.03 27.21 -5.83
CA LEU A 152 5.16 25.82 -5.43
C LEU A 152 3.94 24.99 -5.85
N LEU A 153 2.74 25.46 -5.53
CA LEU A 153 1.54 24.61 -5.56
C LEU A 153 0.78 24.63 -6.88
N LEU A 154 0.81 25.74 -7.62
CA LEU A 154 -0.06 25.97 -8.76
C LEU A 154 0.65 25.76 -10.10
N GLU A 155 -0.15 25.63 -11.16
CA GLU A 155 0.29 25.27 -12.51
C GLU A 155 1.34 26.21 -13.11
N GLN A 156 1.32 27.49 -12.76
CA GLN A 156 2.31 28.46 -13.26
C GLN A 156 3.75 28.16 -12.81
N GLY A 157 3.93 27.43 -11.70
CA GLY A 157 5.24 27.09 -11.15
C GLY A 157 5.49 25.58 -11.20
N LEU A 158 5.79 24.97 -10.04
CA LEU A 158 6.11 23.55 -9.94
C LEU A 158 4.86 22.65 -9.98
N ASN A 159 3.67 23.20 -9.76
CA ASN A 159 2.39 22.48 -9.75
C ASN A 159 2.33 21.30 -8.74
N TYR A 160 3.04 21.40 -7.61
CA TYR A 160 3.10 20.33 -6.61
C TYR A 160 1.76 20.07 -5.92
N GLY A 161 0.81 21.01 -6.02
CA GLY A 161 -0.55 20.84 -5.52
C GLY A 161 -1.37 19.81 -6.30
N TRP A 162 -1.05 19.61 -7.59
CA TRP A 162 -1.74 18.68 -8.47
C TRP A 162 -0.97 17.37 -8.65
N LEU A 163 0.37 17.45 -8.76
CA LEU A 163 1.22 16.29 -9.03
C LEU A 163 1.17 15.21 -7.92
N PRO A 164 1.30 13.92 -8.26
CA PRO A 164 1.47 12.83 -7.32
C PRO A 164 2.87 12.87 -6.69
N LYS A 165 2.98 12.33 -5.47
CA LYS A 165 4.25 12.34 -4.69
C LYS A 165 5.43 11.73 -5.43
N GLY A 166 5.19 10.75 -6.30
CA GLY A 166 6.22 10.10 -7.12
C GLY A 166 7.03 11.07 -7.98
N LEU A 167 6.43 12.20 -8.39
CA LEU A 167 7.05 13.21 -9.26
C LEU A 167 7.67 14.38 -8.48
N LEU A 168 7.59 14.37 -7.15
CA LEU A 168 8.13 15.45 -6.31
C LEU A 168 9.56 15.15 -5.91
N LEU A 169 10.42 16.17 -5.94
CA LEU A 169 11.78 16.11 -5.42
C LEU A 169 11.76 15.94 -3.90
N PHE A 170 12.25 14.79 -3.42
CA PHE A 170 12.27 14.41 -2.00
C PHE A 170 13.64 14.64 -1.37
N HIS A 171 14.70 14.23 -2.06
CA HIS A 171 16.04 14.20 -1.46
C HIS A 171 17.06 14.96 -2.31
N LYS A 172 18.03 15.56 -1.64
CA LYS A 172 19.10 16.35 -2.24
C LYS A 172 20.40 15.55 -2.22
N TYR A 173 21.05 15.45 -3.38
CA TYR A 173 22.39 14.86 -3.51
C TYR A 173 23.34 15.85 -4.17
N ASN A 174 24.64 15.56 -4.11
CA ASN A 174 25.66 16.37 -4.78
C ASN A 174 25.49 16.32 -6.31
N GLU A 175 24.99 15.21 -6.84
CA GLU A 175 24.76 15.02 -8.29
C GLU A 175 23.43 15.62 -8.76
N GLY A 176 22.57 16.08 -7.84
CA GLY A 176 21.25 16.64 -8.13
C GLY A 176 20.16 16.10 -7.20
N PRO A 177 19.01 16.77 -7.10
CA PRO A 177 17.90 16.27 -6.31
C PRO A 177 17.22 15.08 -7.00
N ARG A 178 16.64 14.16 -6.21
CA ARG A 178 15.88 13.01 -6.71
C ARG A 178 14.41 13.11 -6.32
N THR A 179 13.57 12.69 -7.26
CA THR A 179 12.15 12.44 -7.03
C THR A 179 11.92 11.19 -6.17
N ALA A 180 10.74 11.07 -5.58
CA ALA A 180 10.38 9.83 -4.89
C ALA A 180 10.41 8.61 -5.83
N MET A 181 9.97 8.73 -7.09
CA MET A 181 10.01 7.64 -8.08
C MET A 181 11.43 7.14 -8.35
N GLU A 182 12.38 8.07 -8.51
CA GLU A 182 13.79 7.75 -8.68
C GLU A 182 14.38 6.96 -7.50
N GLU A 183 13.97 7.25 -6.27
CA GLU A 183 14.39 6.48 -5.10
C GLU A 183 13.91 5.03 -5.15
N HIS A 184 12.74 4.78 -5.75
CA HIS A 184 12.27 3.42 -5.99
C HIS A 184 13.10 2.67 -7.04
N LEU A 185 13.66 3.37 -8.05
CA LEU A 185 14.61 2.78 -9.00
C LEU A 185 15.87 2.30 -8.26
N ALA A 186 16.48 3.22 -7.48
CA ALA A 186 17.69 2.93 -6.71
C ALA A 186 17.50 1.75 -5.74
N GLU A 187 16.43 1.76 -4.94
CA GLU A 187 16.09 0.65 -4.05
C GLU A 187 15.81 -0.66 -4.81
N GLY A 188 15.11 -0.58 -5.95
CA GLY A 188 14.75 -1.76 -6.75
C GLY A 188 15.99 -2.51 -7.22
N ALA A 189 17.03 -1.82 -7.65
CA ALA A 189 18.30 -2.44 -8.02
C ALA A 189 19.02 -3.14 -6.87
N MET A 190 18.78 -2.73 -5.61
CA MET A 190 19.48 -3.27 -4.44
C MET A 190 18.90 -4.60 -3.93
N TYR A 191 17.60 -4.85 -4.12
CA TYR A 191 16.95 -6.06 -3.59
C TYR A 191 15.99 -6.78 -4.55
N ALA A 192 15.61 -6.20 -5.69
CA ALA A 192 14.65 -6.78 -6.65
C ALA A 192 15.27 -7.05 -8.03
N ARG A 193 16.58 -7.29 -8.08
CA ARG A 193 17.31 -7.68 -9.29
C ARG A 193 17.04 -9.15 -9.61
N ASN A 194 16.68 -9.42 -10.86
CA ASN A 194 16.49 -10.77 -11.40
C ASN A 194 17.84 -11.34 -11.88
N GLU A 195 17.91 -12.67 -12.04
CA GLU A 195 19.12 -13.39 -12.47
C GLU A 195 19.74 -12.82 -13.76
N ASN A 196 18.93 -12.46 -14.75
CA ASN A 196 19.36 -11.89 -16.03
C ASN A 196 19.86 -10.43 -15.94
N GLY A 197 19.90 -9.84 -14.74
CA GLY A 197 20.31 -8.46 -14.52
C GLY A 197 19.22 -7.41 -14.72
N THR A 198 17.96 -7.81 -14.93
CA THR A 198 16.83 -6.87 -15.03
C THR A 198 16.22 -6.55 -13.67
N VAL A 199 15.65 -5.35 -13.52
CA VAL A 199 14.86 -4.94 -12.36
C VAL A 199 13.47 -4.56 -12.86
N ASN A 200 12.45 -5.29 -12.43
CA ASN A 200 11.07 -5.03 -12.86
C ASN A 200 10.38 -4.16 -11.80
N ILE A 201 9.89 -2.99 -12.20
CA ILE A 201 9.14 -2.09 -11.32
C ILE A 201 7.82 -1.74 -11.99
N HIS A 202 6.75 -1.87 -11.23
CA HIS A 202 5.40 -1.56 -11.65
C HIS A 202 4.84 -0.43 -10.79
N PHE A 203 4.39 0.66 -11.41
CA PHE A 203 3.74 1.77 -10.70
C PHE A 203 2.25 1.78 -10.99
N THR A 204 1.42 1.95 -9.95
CA THR A 204 0.02 2.33 -10.19
C THR A 204 -0.10 3.84 -10.15
N VAL A 205 -0.59 4.43 -11.24
CA VAL A 205 -0.68 5.88 -11.43
C VAL A 205 -2.11 6.25 -11.81
N SER A 206 -2.47 7.53 -11.74
CA SER A 206 -3.75 8.00 -12.28
C SER A 206 -3.58 8.38 -13.76
N HIS A 207 -4.69 8.30 -14.51
CA HIS A 207 -4.75 8.66 -15.93
C HIS A 207 -4.03 9.97 -16.26
N ASP A 208 -4.42 11.04 -15.58
CA ASP A 208 -3.93 12.38 -15.87
C ASP A 208 -2.42 12.55 -15.60
N HIS A 209 -1.81 11.66 -14.82
CA HIS A 209 -0.40 11.73 -14.42
C HIS A 209 0.50 10.74 -15.14
N LEU A 210 -0.06 9.75 -15.86
CA LEU A 210 0.73 8.73 -16.57
C LEU A 210 1.77 9.35 -17.52
N PRO A 211 1.43 10.34 -18.39
CA PRO A 211 2.41 10.93 -19.30
C PRO A 211 3.61 11.58 -18.58
N PHE A 212 3.41 12.11 -17.37
CA PHE A 212 4.46 12.74 -16.59
C PHE A 212 5.42 11.71 -15.99
N PHE A 213 4.90 10.56 -15.56
CA PHE A 213 5.72 9.43 -15.12
C PHE A 213 6.53 8.83 -16.28
N GLU A 214 5.91 8.61 -17.44
CA GLU A 214 6.61 8.10 -18.62
C GLU A 214 7.76 9.03 -19.04
N LYS A 215 7.50 10.34 -19.05
CA LYS A 215 8.54 11.34 -19.31
C LYS A 215 9.68 11.26 -18.30
N LEU A 216 9.37 11.30 -16.99
CA LEU A 216 10.39 11.24 -15.95
C LEU A 216 11.23 9.95 -16.06
N VAL A 217 10.58 8.80 -16.29
CA VAL A 217 11.29 7.53 -16.51
C VAL A 217 12.22 7.65 -17.71
N SER A 218 11.74 8.12 -18.86
CA SER A 218 12.57 8.29 -20.05
C SER A 218 13.79 9.17 -19.80
N ASP A 219 13.64 10.24 -19.02
CA ASP A 219 14.70 11.20 -18.72
C ASP A 219 15.77 10.59 -17.80
N VAL A 220 15.38 9.79 -16.81
CA VAL A 220 16.30 9.30 -15.76
C VAL A 220 16.83 7.88 -16.00
N LEU A 221 16.10 7.02 -16.72
CA LEU A 221 16.43 5.59 -16.82
C LEU A 221 17.88 5.31 -17.26
N PRO A 222 18.44 5.99 -18.29
CA PRO A 222 19.81 5.73 -18.74
C PRO A 222 20.85 5.95 -17.64
N LEU A 223 20.64 6.96 -16.77
CA LEU A 223 21.52 7.25 -15.65
C LEU A 223 21.47 6.12 -14.62
N TYR A 224 20.27 5.69 -14.22
CA TYR A 224 20.11 4.65 -13.21
C TYR A 224 20.56 3.27 -13.72
N GLU A 225 20.30 2.92 -14.98
CA GLU A 225 20.81 1.68 -15.58
C GLU A 225 22.34 1.62 -15.53
N LYS A 226 23.00 2.73 -15.88
CA LYS A 226 24.46 2.84 -15.83
C LYS A 226 24.99 2.76 -14.40
N ASN A 227 24.39 3.53 -13.48
CA ASN A 227 24.86 3.62 -12.09
C ASN A 227 24.74 2.29 -11.35
N PHE A 228 23.67 1.53 -11.59
CA PHE A 228 23.41 0.27 -10.90
C PHE A 228 23.84 -0.98 -11.68
N GLY A 229 24.23 -0.84 -12.95
CA GLY A 229 24.62 -1.97 -13.80
C GLY A 229 23.48 -2.96 -14.02
N VAL A 230 22.28 -2.44 -14.25
CA VAL A 230 21.03 -3.21 -14.45
C VAL A 230 20.28 -2.69 -15.67
N LYS A 231 19.28 -3.46 -16.12
CA LYS A 231 18.27 -3.01 -17.07
C LYS A 231 16.92 -2.89 -16.37
N TYR A 232 16.25 -1.75 -16.52
CA TYR A 232 14.95 -1.55 -15.86
C TYR A 232 13.82 -1.88 -16.82
N ASN A 233 12.89 -2.71 -16.35
CA ASN A 233 11.60 -2.92 -17.01
C ASN A 233 10.54 -2.17 -16.20
N ILE A 234 10.20 -0.96 -16.63
CA ILE A 234 9.18 -0.14 -15.99
C ILE A 234 7.84 -0.37 -16.68
N SER A 235 6.81 -0.59 -15.88
CA SER A 235 5.43 -0.71 -16.35
C SER A 235 4.50 0.12 -15.48
N PHE A 236 3.36 0.48 -16.05
CA PHE A 236 2.34 1.28 -15.39
C PHE A 236 1.00 0.56 -15.48
N SER A 237 0.16 0.76 -14.47
CA SER A 237 -1.27 0.52 -14.58
C SER A 237 -2.04 1.65 -13.95
N GLU A 238 -3.27 1.82 -14.41
CA GLU A 238 -4.20 2.77 -13.83
C GLU A 238 -5.20 2.06 -12.94
N GLN A 239 -5.73 2.75 -11.93
CA GLN A 239 -6.90 2.24 -11.25
C GLN A 239 -8.07 2.21 -12.25
N LYS A 240 -8.59 1.02 -12.50
CA LYS A 240 -9.63 0.83 -13.51
C LYS A 240 -10.95 1.49 -13.08
N PRO A 241 -11.65 2.24 -13.95
CA PRO A 241 -12.97 2.80 -13.65
C PRO A 241 -14.01 1.75 -13.22
N GLN A 242 -13.83 0.48 -13.62
CA GLN A 242 -14.66 -0.65 -13.16
C GLN A 242 -14.60 -0.87 -11.64
N THR A 243 -13.55 -0.38 -10.98
CA THR A 243 -13.37 -0.53 -9.53
C THR A 243 -14.09 0.56 -8.73
N ASP A 244 -14.60 1.59 -9.40
CA ASP A 244 -15.39 2.65 -8.76
C ASP A 244 -16.66 2.07 -8.12
N THR A 245 -17.12 2.75 -7.08
CA THR A 245 -18.32 2.41 -6.33
C THR A 245 -19.37 3.49 -6.55
N ILE A 246 -20.63 3.08 -6.65
CA ILE A 246 -21.75 4.02 -6.70
C ILE A 246 -21.86 4.76 -5.37
N ALA A 247 -22.11 6.07 -5.41
CA ALA A 247 -22.48 6.82 -4.22
C ALA A 247 -23.97 6.65 -3.94
N ALA A 248 -24.34 6.61 -2.66
CA ALA A 248 -25.74 6.58 -2.24
C ALA A 248 -26.13 7.87 -1.50
N ASP A 249 -27.41 8.19 -1.46
CA ASP A 249 -27.94 9.25 -0.63
C ASP A 249 -28.20 8.77 0.82
N GLU A 250 -28.78 9.63 1.65
CA GLU A 250 -29.09 9.31 3.04
C GLU A 250 -30.07 8.13 3.18
N ASN A 251 -30.93 7.91 2.18
CA ASN A 251 -31.91 6.82 2.12
C ASN A 251 -31.34 5.53 1.51
N ASN A 252 -30.04 5.49 1.20
CA ASN A 252 -29.37 4.38 0.52
C ASN A 252 -29.87 4.14 -0.93
N GLU A 253 -30.38 5.20 -1.57
CA GLU A 253 -30.73 5.20 -3.00
C GLU A 253 -29.59 5.79 -3.85
N PRO A 254 -29.48 5.47 -5.15
CA PRO A 254 -28.42 5.99 -6.01
C PRO A 254 -28.30 7.51 -6.00
N PHE A 255 -27.14 8.04 -5.59
CA PHE A 255 -26.91 9.48 -5.54
C PHE A 255 -26.74 10.05 -6.96
N ARG A 256 -27.42 11.17 -7.21
CA ARG A 256 -27.41 11.85 -8.52
C ARG A 256 -26.94 13.28 -8.42
N ASP A 257 -25.99 13.63 -9.29
CA ASP A 257 -25.47 15.00 -9.45
C ASP A 257 -25.82 15.49 -10.87
N GLY A 258 -26.67 16.52 -10.96
CA GLY A 258 -27.19 16.99 -12.25
C GLY A 258 -27.94 15.90 -13.05
N GLY A 259 -28.57 14.94 -12.36
CA GLY A 259 -29.32 13.82 -12.97
C GLY A 259 -28.47 12.63 -13.42
N LYS A 260 -27.13 12.68 -13.31
CA LYS A 260 -26.22 11.56 -13.58
C LYS A 260 -25.88 10.80 -12.29
N LEU A 261 -25.66 9.50 -12.38
CA LEU A 261 -25.14 8.71 -11.26
C LEU A 261 -23.76 9.23 -10.87
N LEU A 262 -23.49 9.32 -9.57
CA LEU A 262 -22.17 9.64 -9.05
C LEU A 262 -21.42 8.37 -8.69
N PHE A 263 -20.26 8.17 -9.29
CA PHE A 263 -19.30 7.12 -8.94
C PHE A 263 -18.09 7.72 -8.25
N ARG A 264 -17.50 6.97 -7.33
CA ARG A 264 -16.34 7.38 -6.53
C ARG A 264 -15.27 6.30 -6.62
N PRO A 265 -13.97 6.67 -6.56
CA PRO A 265 -12.90 5.68 -6.47
C PRO A 265 -13.12 4.73 -5.29
N GLY A 266 -13.06 3.42 -5.54
CA GLY A 266 -13.34 2.38 -4.54
C GLY A 266 -12.27 2.19 -3.46
N GLY A 267 -11.37 3.15 -3.26
CA GLY A 267 -10.26 3.07 -2.28
C GLY A 267 -9.11 2.14 -2.70
N HIS A 268 -8.17 1.90 -1.78
CA HIS A 268 -6.98 1.07 -2.02
C HIS A 268 -7.30 -0.40 -2.32
N GLY A 269 -8.52 -0.86 -2.00
CA GLY A 269 -9.00 -2.19 -2.34
C GLY A 269 -9.06 -2.51 -3.83
N SER A 270 -9.15 -1.46 -4.65
CA SER A 270 -9.07 -1.57 -6.11
C SER A 270 -7.73 -2.12 -6.62
N LEU A 271 -6.66 -2.01 -5.82
CA LEU A 271 -5.32 -2.43 -6.21
C LEU A 271 -5.16 -3.95 -6.31
N ILE A 272 -6.08 -4.75 -5.76
CA ILE A 272 -5.99 -6.21 -5.87
C ILE A 272 -6.07 -6.66 -7.32
N GLU A 273 -6.85 -5.97 -8.15
CA GLU A 273 -6.94 -6.22 -9.59
C GLU A 273 -5.64 -5.87 -10.31
N ASN A 274 -5.05 -4.71 -9.98
CA ASN A 274 -3.74 -4.32 -10.52
C ASN A 274 -2.66 -5.34 -10.13
N LEU A 275 -2.66 -5.82 -8.89
CA LEU A 275 -1.75 -6.87 -8.43
C LEU A 275 -2.04 -8.21 -9.14
N ASN A 276 -3.32 -8.53 -9.38
CA ASN A 276 -3.76 -9.73 -10.08
C ASN A 276 -3.34 -9.76 -11.56
N GLU A 277 -2.89 -8.65 -12.14
CA GLU A 277 -2.32 -8.62 -13.49
C GLU A 277 -0.81 -8.84 -13.51
N ILE A 278 -0.13 -8.67 -12.36
CA ILE A 278 1.33 -8.83 -12.27
C ILE A 278 1.72 -10.31 -12.33
N ASP A 279 2.18 -10.78 -13.49
CA ASP A 279 2.86 -12.07 -13.56
C ASP A 279 4.24 -11.96 -12.92
N ALA A 280 4.38 -12.54 -11.72
CA ALA A 280 5.61 -12.63 -10.96
C ALA A 280 5.54 -13.83 -10.01
N ASP A 281 6.70 -14.33 -9.59
CA ASP A 281 6.78 -15.35 -8.54
C ASP A 281 6.78 -14.69 -7.16
N VAL A 282 7.47 -13.54 -7.04
CA VAL A 282 7.52 -12.71 -5.84
C VAL A 282 7.31 -11.23 -6.18
N VAL A 283 6.45 -10.57 -5.42
CA VAL A 283 6.13 -9.14 -5.55
C VAL A 283 6.48 -8.39 -4.26
N PHE A 284 7.34 -7.39 -4.33
CA PHE A 284 7.55 -6.43 -3.25
C PHE A 284 6.57 -5.28 -3.36
N ILE A 285 5.83 -4.97 -2.31
CA ILE A 285 4.93 -3.83 -2.26
C ILE A 285 5.48 -2.80 -1.26
N LYS A 286 5.59 -1.54 -1.70
CA LYS A 286 6.00 -0.41 -0.87
C LYS A 286 5.35 0.87 -1.41
N ASN A 287 4.80 1.71 -0.53
CA ASN A 287 4.21 2.99 -0.93
C ASN A 287 5.27 3.94 -1.51
N ILE A 288 4.83 4.78 -2.47
CA ILE A 288 5.68 5.76 -3.17
C ILE A 288 6.40 6.76 -2.24
N ASP A 289 5.81 7.05 -1.07
CA ASP A 289 6.28 8.09 -0.16
C ASP A 289 7.17 7.57 0.97
N ASN A 290 7.33 6.25 1.10
CA ASN A 290 8.21 5.63 2.10
C ASN A 290 9.57 5.34 1.48
N VAL A 291 10.38 6.37 1.28
CA VAL A 291 11.73 6.29 0.69
C VAL A 291 12.69 7.18 1.47
N VAL A 292 13.98 6.82 1.45
CA VAL A 292 15.04 7.53 2.17
C VAL A 292 16.27 7.78 1.28
N PRO A 293 17.13 8.75 1.62
CA PRO A 293 18.38 8.99 0.89
C PRO A 293 19.32 7.77 0.91
N ASP A 294 20.23 7.66 -0.05
CA ASP A 294 21.16 6.52 -0.18
C ASP A 294 21.91 6.17 1.13
N ARG A 295 22.27 7.18 1.93
CA ARG A 295 22.96 6.99 3.22
C ARG A 295 22.14 6.22 4.27
N GLU A 296 20.81 6.30 4.20
CA GLU A 296 19.88 5.63 5.13
C GLU A 296 19.32 4.31 4.56
N LYS A 297 19.60 3.98 3.29
CA LYS A 297 18.97 2.82 2.62
C LYS A 297 19.43 1.46 3.16
N ALA A 298 20.62 1.36 3.77
CA ALA A 298 21.23 0.08 4.13
C ALA A 298 20.30 -0.80 5.00
N ILE A 299 19.65 -0.19 6.00
CA ILE A 299 18.73 -0.91 6.89
C ILE A 299 17.47 -1.36 6.15
N THR A 300 16.92 -0.51 5.28
CA THR A 300 15.77 -0.84 4.44
C THR A 300 16.10 -2.00 3.50
N VAL A 301 17.27 -1.98 2.86
CA VAL A 301 17.71 -3.04 1.95
C VAL A 301 17.89 -4.36 2.70
N LEU A 302 18.56 -4.35 3.85
CA LEU A 302 18.74 -5.56 4.66
C LEU A 302 17.39 -6.19 4.99
N TYR A 303 16.47 -5.43 5.58
CA TYR A 303 15.18 -5.97 5.98
C TYR A 303 14.28 -6.35 4.79
N LYS A 304 14.37 -5.66 3.65
CA LYS A 304 13.70 -6.10 2.41
C LYS A 304 14.19 -7.47 1.96
N LYS A 305 15.52 -7.71 1.99
CA LYS A 305 16.08 -9.02 1.69
C LYS A 305 15.70 -10.06 2.74
N THR A 306 15.68 -9.70 4.02
CA THR A 306 15.17 -10.57 5.10
C THR A 306 13.75 -11.03 4.81
N LEU A 307 12.81 -10.10 4.55
CA LEU A 307 11.42 -10.44 4.22
C LEU A 307 11.33 -11.30 2.96
N GLY A 308 12.16 -11.02 1.95
CA GLY A 308 12.34 -11.84 0.75
C GLY A 308 12.78 -13.28 1.07
N GLY A 309 13.73 -13.44 1.98
CA GLY A 309 14.23 -14.75 2.40
C GLY A 309 13.20 -15.56 3.18
N VAL A 310 12.42 -14.87 4.02
CA VAL A 310 11.31 -15.48 4.77
C VAL A 310 10.26 -16.00 3.79
N ILE A 311 9.83 -15.18 2.83
CA ILE A 311 8.81 -15.63 1.87
C ILE A 311 9.30 -16.80 1.01
N ALA A 312 10.56 -16.76 0.56
CA ALA A 312 11.16 -17.86 -0.20
C ALA A 312 11.19 -19.17 0.61
N SER A 313 11.58 -19.09 1.89
CA SER A 313 11.64 -20.26 2.78
C SER A 313 10.24 -20.83 3.10
N LEU A 314 9.25 -19.96 3.28
CA LEU A 314 7.87 -20.37 3.54
C LEU A 314 7.24 -20.97 2.28
N GLN A 315 7.46 -20.37 1.12
CA GLN A 315 6.97 -20.86 -0.17
C GLN A 315 7.52 -22.27 -0.46
N GLU A 316 8.82 -22.51 -0.25
CA GLU A 316 9.42 -23.84 -0.43
C GLU A 316 8.73 -24.91 0.44
N LYS A 317 8.46 -24.60 1.71
CA LYS A 317 7.75 -25.50 2.62
C LYS A 317 6.29 -25.72 2.20
N ILE A 318 5.57 -24.66 1.88
CA ILE A 318 4.18 -24.74 1.38
C ILE A 318 4.13 -25.62 0.14
N PHE A 319 5.08 -25.46 -0.79
CA PHE A 319 5.11 -26.24 -2.03
C PHE A 319 5.41 -27.72 -1.78
N LYS A 320 6.35 -28.01 -0.87
CA LYS A 320 6.64 -29.39 -0.45
C LYS A 320 5.40 -30.05 0.15
N TYR A 321 4.75 -29.39 1.11
CA TYR A 321 3.59 -29.96 1.81
C TYR A 321 2.35 -30.05 0.91
N GLY A 322 2.11 -29.05 0.05
CA GLY A 322 1.01 -29.06 -0.92
C GLY A 322 1.10 -30.26 -1.86
N LYS A 323 2.27 -30.46 -2.51
CA LYS A 323 2.51 -31.62 -3.39
C LYS A 323 2.38 -32.95 -2.66
N MET A 324 2.85 -33.02 -1.41
CA MET A 324 2.74 -34.22 -0.58
C MET A 324 1.26 -34.57 -0.31
N LEU A 325 0.46 -33.59 0.12
CA LEU A 325 -0.97 -33.79 0.38
C LEU A 325 -1.76 -34.13 -0.90
N GLU A 326 -1.50 -33.45 -2.02
CA GLU A 326 -2.15 -33.74 -3.31
C GLU A 326 -1.86 -35.16 -3.81
N SER A 327 -0.66 -35.67 -3.55
CA SER A 327 -0.28 -37.02 -3.97
C SER A 327 -0.98 -38.14 -3.18
N GLY A 328 -1.62 -37.80 -2.05
CA GLY A 328 -2.15 -38.78 -1.09
C GLY A 328 -1.07 -39.62 -0.40
N SER A 329 0.21 -39.36 -0.66
CA SER A 329 1.35 -40.15 -0.16
C SER A 329 1.99 -39.45 1.04
N TYR A 330 1.34 -39.58 2.21
CA TYR A 330 1.81 -39.04 3.48
C TYR A 330 1.53 -39.99 4.64
N THR A 331 2.33 -39.87 5.69
CA THR A 331 2.14 -40.56 6.96
C THR A 331 1.41 -39.66 7.96
N ILE A 332 0.98 -40.23 9.09
CA ILE A 332 0.42 -39.45 10.20
C ILE A 332 1.45 -38.47 10.80
N ASP A 333 2.74 -38.80 10.75
CA ASP A 333 3.80 -37.93 11.25
C ASP A 333 4.03 -36.75 10.31
N ASP A 334 3.91 -36.95 8.99
CA ASP A 334 3.89 -35.86 8.01
C ASP A 334 2.72 -34.91 8.27
N LEU A 335 1.50 -35.45 8.51
CA LEU A 335 0.35 -34.62 8.86
C LEU A 335 0.60 -33.82 10.15
N ARG A 336 1.20 -34.42 11.18
CA ARG A 336 1.57 -33.70 12.42
C ARG A 336 2.57 -32.59 12.18
N GLU A 337 3.57 -32.81 11.32
CA GLU A 337 4.52 -31.77 10.91
C GLU A 337 3.80 -30.61 10.22
N ILE A 338 2.91 -30.92 9.26
CA ILE A 338 2.14 -29.92 8.50
C ILE A 338 1.20 -29.13 9.42
N ILE A 339 0.50 -29.80 10.35
CA ILE A 339 -0.32 -29.13 11.38
C ILE A 339 0.54 -28.17 12.20
N GLY A 340 1.73 -28.62 12.62
CA GLY A 340 2.70 -27.79 13.33
C GLY A 340 3.08 -26.56 12.53
N PHE A 341 3.36 -26.72 11.24
CA PHE A 341 3.67 -25.62 10.33
C PHE A 341 2.50 -24.63 10.19
N VAL A 342 1.29 -25.11 9.89
CA VAL A 342 0.09 -24.27 9.71
C VAL A 342 -0.26 -23.52 10.99
N GLN A 343 -0.21 -24.16 12.17
CA GLN A 343 -0.63 -23.54 13.43
C GLN A 343 0.42 -22.68 14.13
N LYS A 344 1.71 -23.00 13.96
CA LYS A 344 2.81 -22.33 14.67
C LYS A 344 3.60 -21.37 13.79
N VAL A 345 3.67 -21.63 12.49
CA VAL A 345 4.40 -20.77 11.55
C VAL A 345 3.44 -19.84 10.81
N LEU A 346 2.42 -20.39 10.16
CA LEU A 346 1.39 -19.58 9.47
C LEU A 346 0.34 -19.00 10.43
N MET A 347 0.33 -19.46 11.68
CA MET A 347 -0.60 -19.04 12.74
C MET A 347 -2.08 -19.17 12.36
N VAL A 348 -2.42 -20.07 11.43
CA VAL A 348 -3.80 -20.40 11.07
C VAL A 348 -4.29 -21.50 12.01
N ARG A 349 -5.28 -21.18 12.83
CA ARG A 349 -5.77 -22.07 13.90
C ARG A 349 -7.26 -22.32 13.80
N HIS A 350 -7.65 -23.55 14.05
CA HIS A 350 -9.04 -23.99 14.16
C HIS A 350 -9.19 -24.73 15.49
N HIS A 351 -10.19 -24.39 16.30
CA HIS A 351 -10.36 -25.01 17.63
C HIS A 351 -10.67 -26.51 17.55
N GLU A 352 -11.41 -26.93 16.52
CA GLU A 352 -11.88 -28.31 16.35
C GLU A 352 -10.97 -29.15 15.43
N ILE A 353 -9.75 -28.68 15.12
CA ILE A 353 -8.85 -29.44 14.23
C ILE A 353 -8.48 -30.83 14.75
N LYS A 354 -8.56 -31.03 16.07
CA LYS A 354 -8.28 -32.32 16.73
C LYS A 354 -9.42 -33.32 16.54
N ASP A 355 -10.59 -32.84 16.16
CA ASP A 355 -11.81 -33.64 16.03
C ASP A 355 -12.07 -34.01 14.56
N MET A 356 -11.23 -33.55 13.63
CA MET A 356 -11.30 -33.87 12.20
C MET A 356 -10.79 -35.30 11.94
N GLU A 357 -11.51 -36.05 11.10
CA GLU A 357 -11.00 -37.32 10.58
C GLU A 357 -9.81 -37.09 9.64
N ASP A 358 -8.95 -38.10 9.47
CA ASP A 358 -7.68 -37.97 8.73
C ASP A 358 -7.87 -37.44 7.29
N SER A 359 -8.92 -37.85 6.59
CA SER A 359 -9.23 -37.37 5.24
C SER A 359 -9.65 -35.90 5.23
N ASP A 360 -10.50 -35.50 6.18
CA ASP A 360 -10.99 -34.12 6.29
C ASP A 360 -9.87 -33.19 6.76
N LEU A 361 -9.00 -33.68 7.64
CA LEU A 361 -7.81 -32.99 8.10
C LEU A 361 -6.83 -32.74 6.94
N ALA A 362 -6.53 -33.74 6.12
CA ALA A 362 -5.65 -33.57 4.96
C ALA A 362 -6.23 -32.55 3.96
N MET A 363 -7.54 -32.64 3.66
CA MET A 363 -8.22 -31.69 2.79
C MET A 363 -8.24 -30.27 3.37
N TYR A 364 -8.46 -30.14 4.68
CA TYR A 364 -8.36 -28.87 5.40
C TYR A 364 -6.96 -28.26 5.27
N LEU A 365 -5.90 -29.04 5.56
CA LEU A 365 -4.52 -28.57 5.47
C LEU A 365 -4.17 -28.16 4.04
N LEU A 366 -4.59 -28.94 3.05
CA LEU A 366 -4.39 -28.63 1.64
C LEU A 366 -5.06 -27.29 1.28
N LYS A 367 -6.33 -27.09 1.68
CA LYS A 367 -7.07 -25.83 1.47
C LYS A 367 -6.39 -24.63 2.14
N LYS A 368 -5.77 -24.82 3.32
CA LYS A 368 -5.04 -23.74 4.01
C LYS A 368 -3.69 -23.43 3.36
N LEU A 369 -3.00 -24.43 2.84
CA LEU A 369 -1.74 -24.24 2.12
C LEU A 369 -1.96 -23.65 0.72
N HIS A 370 -3.06 -23.99 0.05
CA HIS A 370 -3.44 -23.51 -1.28
C HIS A 370 -4.04 -22.09 -1.26
N ARG A 371 -3.25 -21.15 -0.76
CA ARG A 371 -3.57 -19.72 -0.68
C ARG A 371 -2.35 -18.90 -1.10
N PRO A 372 -2.54 -17.69 -1.66
CA PRO A 372 -1.44 -16.75 -1.82
C PRO A 372 -0.77 -16.47 -0.47
N LEU A 373 0.52 -16.14 -0.50
CA LEU A 373 1.33 -15.90 0.68
C LEU A 373 1.77 -14.45 0.73
N ARG A 374 1.74 -13.85 1.92
CA ARG A 374 2.36 -12.55 2.20
C ARG A 374 3.17 -12.58 3.48
N VAL A 375 4.32 -11.93 3.43
CA VAL A 375 5.15 -11.61 4.60
C VAL A 375 5.13 -10.10 4.77
N CYS A 376 4.70 -9.64 5.94
CA CYS A 376 4.51 -8.22 6.20
C CYS A 376 5.51 -7.75 7.27
N GLY A 377 6.33 -6.77 6.94
CA GLY A 377 7.14 -6.06 7.92
C GLY A 377 6.24 -5.23 8.83
N MET A 378 6.44 -5.31 10.14
CA MET A 378 5.70 -4.59 11.16
C MET A 378 6.67 -3.75 11.99
N VAL A 379 6.41 -2.45 12.08
CA VAL A 379 7.22 -1.54 12.93
C VAL A 379 6.57 -1.40 14.29
N LYS A 380 7.36 -1.09 15.32
CA LYS A 380 6.80 -0.76 16.64
C LYS A 380 5.88 0.44 16.54
N ASN A 381 4.73 0.37 17.21
CA ASN A 381 3.79 1.47 17.22
C ASN A 381 4.33 2.60 18.13
N VAL A 382 4.50 3.79 17.56
CA VAL A 382 4.93 5.01 18.26
C VAL A 382 3.81 6.04 18.39
N GLY A 383 2.55 5.60 18.27
CA GLY A 383 1.36 6.45 18.33
C GLY A 383 0.85 6.90 16.95
N GLU A 384 1.30 6.26 15.87
CA GLU A 384 0.86 6.57 14.51
C GLU A 384 -0.57 6.06 14.26
N PRO A 385 -1.46 6.90 13.71
CA PRO A 385 -2.82 6.48 13.36
C PRO A 385 -2.80 5.56 12.15
N GLY A 386 -3.45 4.40 12.24
CA GLY A 386 -3.69 3.50 11.11
C GLY A 386 -3.89 2.05 11.52
N GLY A 387 -3.71 1.14 10.56
CA GLY A 387 -3.96 -0.28 10.76
C GLY A 387 -2.84 -1.00 11.53
N GLY A 388 -3.23 -1.97 12.35
CA GLY A 388 -2.33 -2.78 13.17
C GLY A 388 -2.45 -4.27 12.88
N PRO A 389 -1.50 -5.09 13.35
CA PRO A 389 -1.55 -6.54 13.22
C PRO A 389 -2.38 -7.19 14.35
N PHE A 390 -3.27 -8.11 13.99
CA PHE A 390 -4.14 -8.84 14.90
C PHE A 390 -4.21 -10.32 14.53
N LEU A 391 -4.68 -11.16 15.46
CA LEU A 391 -5.28 -12.45 15.14
C LEU A 391 -6.79 -12.26 15.10
N ALA A 392 -7.39 -12.43 13.92
CA ALA A 392 -8.83 -12.23 13.70
C ALA A 392 -9.48 -13.49 13.14
N TYR A 393 -10.76 -13.67 13.44
CA TYR A 393 -11.54 -14.79 12.94
C TYR A 393 -11.92 -14.59 11.47
N ASN A 394 -11.75 -15.65 10.70
CA ASN A 394 -12.22 -15.80 9.33
C ASN A 394 -13.62 -16.43 9.33
N GLU A 395 -14.32 -16.36 8.20
CA GLU A 395 -15.70 -16.90 8.07
C GLU A 395 -15.80 -18.40 8.32
N ASP A 396 -14.73 -19.15 8.02
CA ASP A 396 -14.70 -20.60 8.22
C ASP A 396 -14.35 -21.02 9.65
N GLY A 397 -14.42 -20.09 10.62
CA GLY A 397 -14.19 -20.35 12.03
C GLY A 397 -12.71 -20.43 12.43
N THR A 398 -11.78 -20.41 11.47
CA THR A 398 -10.36 -20.24 11.79
C THR A 398 -10.06 -18.83 12.29
N TYR A 399 -8.97 -18.66 13.04
CA TYR A 399 -8.35 -17.35 13.20
C TYR A 399 -6.91 -17.37 12.69
N SER A 400 -6.48 -16.24 12.14
CA SER A 400 -5.15 -16.08 11.52
C SER A 400 -4.66 -14.63 11.60
N PRO A 401 -3.38 -14.37 11.29
CA PRO A 401 -2.84 -13.02 11.23
C PRO A 401 -3.56 -12.15 10.18
N GLN A 402 -4.07 -11.00 10.60
CA GLN A 402 -4.75 -10.02 9.76
C GLN A 402 -4.31 -8.59 10.10
N ILE A 403 -4.35 -7.70 9.11
CA ILE A 403 -4.13 -6.27 9.31
C ILE A 403 -5.50 -5.61 9.37
N LEU A 404 -5.82 -4.97 10.49
CA LEU A 404 -7.12 -4.31 10.71
C LEU A 404 -6.93 -2.81 10.87
N GLU A 405 -7.83 -2.04 10.25
CA GLU A 405 -7.97 -0.62 10.51
C GLU A 405 -8.98 -0.35 11.64
N SER A 406 -8.89 0.81 12.28
CA SER A 406 -9.78 1.18 13.39
C SER A 406 -11.27 1.15 13.01
N SER A 407 -11.60 1.41 11.74
CA SER A 407 -12.97 1.34 11.21
C SER A 407 -13.56 -0.08 11.24
N GLN A 408 -12.72 -1.10 11.25
CA GLN A 408 -13.12 -2.53 11.23
C GLN A 408 -13.25 -3.11 12.65
N ILE A 409 -12.97 -2.30 13.69
CA ILE A 409 -12.93 -2.73 15.09
C ILE A 409 -14.10 -2.11 15.85
N ASN A 410 -14.84 -2.94 16.59
CA ASN A 410 -15.94 -2.46 17.42
C ASN A 410 -15.40 -1.77 18.69
N MET A 411 -15.17 -0.47 18.62
CA MET A 411 -14.66 0.34 19.74
C MET A 411 -15.63 0.44 20.94
N LYS A 412 -16.87 -0.05 20.80
CA LYS A 412 -17.83 -0.15 21.91
C LYS A 412 -17.67 -1.45 22.70
N GLN A 413 -16.98 -2.46 22.14
CA GLN A 413 -16.68 -3.71 22.83
C GLN A 413 -15.35 -3.56 23.59
N ALA A 414 -15.37 -3.81 24.90
CA ALA A 414 -14.23 -3.58 25.77
C ALA A 414 -13.00 -4.41 25.37
N GLU A 415 -13.19 -5.67 25.00
CA GLU A 415 -12.09 -6.57 24.60
C GLU A 415 -11.45 -6.11 23.28
N ALA A 416 -12.27 -5.76 22.28
CA ALA A 416 -11.81 -5.29 20.97
C ALA A 416 -11.09 -3.93 21.09
N LYS A 417 -11.63 -3.01 21.89
CA LYS A 417 -11.01 -1.73 22.20
C LYS A 417 -9.66 -1.92 22.89
N SER A 418 -9.61 -2.79 23.90
CA SER A 418 -8.36 -3.11 24.62
C SER A 418 -7.31 -3.72 23.69
N ALA A 419 -7.71 -4.65 22.80
CA ALA A 419 -6.79 -5.22 21.82
C ALA A 419 -6.21 -4.17 20.86
N PHE A 420 -7.02 -3.18 20.46
CA PHE A 420 -6.58 -2.08 19.62
C PHE A 420 -5.64 -1.11 20.36
N GLU A 421 -6.03 -0.64 21.54
CA GLU A 421 -5.25 0.32 22.34
C GLU A 421 -3.91 -0.25 22.81
N ASN A 422 -3.84 -1.56 23.06
CA ASN A 422 -2.61 -2.25 23.45
C ASN A 422 -1.80 -2.80 22.26
N SER A 423 -2.13 -2.39 21.03
CA SER A 423 -1.40 -2.85 19.85
C SER A 423 0.05 -2.36 19.89
N THR A 424 0.98 -3.31 19.87
CA THR A 424 2.42 -3.06 20.02
C THR A 424 3.09 -2.64 18.72
N HIS A 425 2.44 -2.89 17.59
CA HIS A 425 3.00 -2.71 16.25
C HIS A 425 2.01 -2.04 15.30
N PHE A 426 2.56 -1.50 14.22
CA PHE A 426 1.86 -0.78 13.17
C PHE A 426 2.24 -1.37 11.81
N ASN A 427 1.32 -1.33 10.85
CA ASN A 427 1.58 -1.78 9.47
C ASN A 427 2.16 -0.63 8.60
N PRO A 428 3.47 -0.65 8.27
CA PRO A 428 4.08 0.34 7.39
C PRO A 428 3.72 0.18 5.90
N VAL A 429 2.93 -0.86 5.54
CA VAL A 429 2.73 -1.28 4.14
C VAL A 429 4.06 -1.71 3.51
N ASP A 430 4.81 -2.52 4.25
CA ASP A 430 5.99 -3.22 3.77
C ASP A 430 5.63 -4.70 3.58
N LEU A 431 5.36 -5.09 2.34
CA LEU A 431 4.87 -6.43 2.03
C LEU A 431 5.77 -7.10 1.00
N VAL A 432 5.94 -8.40 1.15
CA VAL A 432 6.45 -9.28 0.11
C VAL A 432 5.38 -10.34 -0.11
N CYS A 433 5.01 -10.59 -1.36
CA CYS A 433 3.89 -11.45 -1.74
C CYS A 433 4.36 -12.54 -2.71
N ALA A 434 3.80 -13.73 -2.57
CA ALA A 434 3.95 -14.85 -3.50
C ALA A 434 2.56 -15.22 -4.02
N VAL A 435 2.40 -15.19 -5.34
CA VAL A 435 1.10 -15.19 -6.02
C VAL A 435 0.90 -16.41 -6.94
N LYS A 436 1.78 -17.41 -6.84
CA LYS A 436 1.68 -18.67 -7.58
C LYS A 436 1.65 -19.87 -6.64
N ASP A 437 0.96 -20.91 -7.05
CA ASP A 437 0.95 -22.21 -6.39
C ASP A 437 2.21 -23.03 -6.71
N TRP A 438 2.27 -24.24 -6.16
CA TRP A 438 3.40 -25.15 -6.32
C TRP A 438 3.51 -25.82 -7.70
N ASN A 439 2.51 -25.61 -8.56
CA ASN A 439 2.49 -25.98 -9.97
C ASN A 439 2.92 -24.80 -10.87
N GLY A 440 3.21 -23.64 -10.28
CA GLY A 440 3.54 -22.40 -11.00
C GLY A 440 2.32 -21.70 -11.59
N VAL A 441 1.10 -22.12 -11.21
CA VAL A 441 -0.15 -21.49 -11.64
C VAL A 441 -0.40 -20.28 -10.77
N LYS A 442 -0.68 -19.14 -11.42
CA LYS A 442 -1.02 -17.91 -10.72
C LYS A 442 -2.40 -18.02 -10.09
N TYR A 443 -2.51 -17.64 -8.82
CA TYR A 443 -3.81 -17.49 -8.16
C TYR A 443 -4.58 -16.34 -8.79
N ASN A 444 -5.88 -16.53 -8.99
CA ASN A 444 -6.80 -15.43 -9.24
C ASN A 444 -7.07 -14.71 -7.91
N LEU A 445 -6.32 -13.64 -7.63
CA LEU A 445 -6.32 -12.98 -6.32
C LEU A 445 -7.71 -12.50 -5.83
N PRO A 446 -8.63 -12.04 -6.70
CA PRO A 446 -10.00 -11.71 -6.31
C PRO A 446 -10.77 -12.84 -5.60
N ASP A 447 -10.40 -14.11 -5.81
CA ASP A 447 -11.05 -15.25 -5.14
C ASP A 447 -10.71 -15.33 -3.64
N PHE A 448 -9.71 -14.57 -3.18
CA PHE A 448 -9.22 -14.53 -1.79
C PHE A 448 -9.60 -13.24 -1.04
N VAL A 449 -10.47 -12.42 -1.63
CA VAL A 449 -10.96 -11.15 -1.08
C VAL A 449 -12.16 -11.42 -0.15
N ASP A 450 -12.10 -10.88 1.06
CA ASP A 450 -13.24 -10.85 1.97
C ASP A 450 -14.13 -9.64 1.65
N LYS A 451 -15.25 -9.90 0.98
CA LYS A 451 -16.21 -8.87 0.56
C LYS A 451 -16.96 -8.22 1.74
N ASN A 452 -16.91 -8.80 2.94
CA ASN A 452 -17.61 -8.31 4.13
C ASN A 452 -16.80 -7.27 4.92
N THR A 453 -15.65 -6.84 4.42
CA THR A 453 -14.72 -5.96 5.15
C THR A 453 -14.57 -4.55 4.55
N GLY A 454 -15.52 -4.16 3.69
CA GLY A 454 -15.59 -2.80 3.16
C GLY A 454 -15.91 -1.74 4.22
N PHE A 455 -15.90 -0.47 3.82
CA PHE A 455 -16.20 0.65 4.71
C PHE A 455 -17.12 1.68 4.03
N ILE A 456 -18.01 2.31 4.79
CA ILE A 456 -18.90 3.37 4.32
C ILE A 456 -18.54 4.68 5.02
N SER A 457 -18.29 5.70 4.22
CA SER A 457 -18.00 7.06 4.70
C SER A 457 -19.07 8.04 4.26
N GLU A 458 -19.40 8.99 5.14
CA GLU A 458 -20.25 10.13 4.78
C GLU A 458 -19.37 11.24 4.20
N LYS A 459 -19.80 11.80 3.07
CA LYS A 459 -19.15 12.92 2.39
C LYS A 459 -20.22 13.95 2.00
N SER A 460 -19.79 15.13 1.57
CA SER A 460 -20.68 16.13 1.00
C SER A 460 -20.25 16.49 -0.42
N LYS A 461 -21.22 16.73 -1.30
CA LYS A 461 -21.00 17.26 -2.64
C LYS A 461 -22.12 18.23 -3.01
N SER A 462 -21.75 19.43 -3.45
CA SER A 462 -22.72 20.47 -3.87
C SER A 462 -23.78 20.78 -2.81
N GLY A 463 -23.38 20.78 -1.52
CA GLY A 463 -24.27 21.02 -0.39
C GLY A 463 -25.19 19.85 0.01
N LYS A 464 -25.07 18.69 -0.64
CA LYS A 464 -25.83 17.47 -0.30
C LYS A 464 -24.93 16.43 0.37
N VAL A 465 -25.47 15.73 1.36
CA VAL A 465 -24.82 14.58 2.00
C VAL A 465 -24.90 13.37 1.05
N LEU A 466 -23.81 12.62 0.98
CA LEU A 466 -23.73 11.35 0.26
C LEU A 466 -22.96 10.33 1.08
N LYS A 467 -23.26 9.05 0.85
CA LYS A 467 -22.52 7.91 1.36
C LYS A 467 -21.63 7.36 0.26
N ALA A 468 -20.35 7.13 0.58
CA ALA A 468 -19.37 6.55 -0.32
C ALA A 468 -18.85 5.23 0.26
N LEU A 469 -18.91 4.18 -0.56
CA LEU A 469 -18.41 2.85 -0.21
C LEU A 469 -16.96 2.71 -0.67
N GLU A 470 -16.09 2.28 0.23
CA GLU A 470 -14.71 1.87 -0.09
C GLU A 470 -14.63 0.34 -0.02
N ARG A 471 -14.03 -0.26 -1.05
CA ARG A 471 -13.82 -1.70 -1.14
C ARG A 471 -12.84 -2.15 -0.05
N PRO A 472 -12.84 -3.44 0.32
CA PRO A 472 -11.83 -4.02 1.20
C PRO A 472 -10.42 -3.58 0.81
N GLY A 473 -9.71 -2.87 1.67
CA GLY A 473 -8.36 -2.35 1.40
C GLY A 473 -7.36 -3.46 1.02
N LEU A 474 -6.38 -3.12 0.16
CA LEU A 474 -5.46 -4.09 -0.44
C LEU A 474 -4.85 -5.04 0.58
N TRP A 475 -4.22 -4.51 1.62
CA TRP A 475 -3.52 -5.29 2.65
C TRP A 475 -4.39 -5.63 3.87
N ASN A 476 -5.68 -5.27 3.87
CA ASN A 476 -6.61 -5.75 4.89
C ASN A 476 -7.52 -6.83 4.26
N GLY A 477 -8.77 -6.51 3.97
CA GLY A 477 -9.77 -7.43 3.49
C GLY A 477 -9.54 -8.01 2.10
N ALA A 478 -8.85 -7.29 1.19
CA ALA A 478 -8.52 -7.86 -0.12
C ALA A 478 -7.44 -8.95 -0.08
N MET A 479 -6.73 -9.05 1.05
CA MET A 479 -5.76 -10.11 1.34
C MET A 479 -6.18 -10.92 2.57
N SER A 480 -7.49 -10.99 2.87
CA SER A 480 -8.00 -11.67 4.07
C SER A 480 -7.72 -13.17 4.02
N ASP A 481 -8.01 -13.85 2.90
CA ASP A 481 -7.80 -15.31 2.81
C ASP A 481 -6.38 -15.70 2.34
N TRP A 482 -5.37 -14.93 2.76
CA TRP A 482 -3.96 -15.18 2.43
C TRP A 482 -3.21 -15.81 3.61
N ASN A 483 -2.25 -16.67 3.32
CA ASN A 483 -1.28 -17.10 4.32
C ASN A 483 -0.41 -15.89 4.69
N THR A 484 -0.49 -15.46 5.95
CA THR A 484 0.09 -14.19 6.40
C THR A 484 1.09 -14.43 7.53
N VAL A 485 2.30 -13.90 7.40
CA VAL A 485 3.32 -13.92 8.46
C VAL A 485 3.80 -12.50 8.73
N PHE A 486 3.80 -12.09 9.99
CA PHE A 486 4.30 -10.79 10.41
C PHE A 486 5.73 -10.91 10.95
N VAL A 487 6.59 -9.99 10.54
CA VAL A 487 7.99 -9.91 10.96
C VAL A 487 8.23 -8.52 11.53
N GLU A 488 8.75 -8.41 12.76
CA GLU A 488 9.17 -7.13 13.32
C GLU A 488 10.34 -6.57 12.50
N VAL A 489 10.22 -5.32 12.06
CA VAL A 489 11.27 -4.58 11.35
C VAL A 489 11.56 -3.26 12.09
N PRO A 490 12.77 -2.70 11.95
CA PRO A 490 13.14 -1.43 12.59
C PRO A 490 12.27 -0.28 12.08
N ILE A 491 12.00 0.70 12.94
CA ILE A 491 11.20 1.88 12.60
C ILE A 491 11.85 2.71 11.48
N GLU A 492 13.18 2.61 11.36
CA GLU A 492 14.01 3.23 10.32
C GLU A 492 13.66 2.75 8.91
N THR A 493 12.91 1.65 8.77
CA THR A 493 12.38 1.18 7.47
C THR A 493 11.08 1.90 7.06
N PHE A 494 10.53 2.74 7.94
CA PHE A 494 9.26 3.44 7.78
C PHE A 494 9.41 4.95 7.93
N ASN A 495 9.61 5.64 6.81
CA ASN A 495 9.74 7.09 6.73
C ASN A 495 8.78 7.67 5.68
N PRO A 496 7.46 7.59 5.89
CA PRO A 496 6.51 8.12 4.93
C PRO A 496 6.40 9.65 5.05
N VAL A 497 6.30 10.35 3.92
CA VAL A 497 6.11 11.80 3.89
C VAL A 497 4.62 12.14 3.84
N LYS A 498 4.02 12.60 4.95
CA LYS A 498 2.59 12.95 5.03
C LYS A 498 2.32 14.44 4.89
N THR A 499 3.22 15.30 5.35
CA THR A 499 3.22 16.76 5.17
C THR A 499 4.52 17.22 4.51
N VAL A 500 4.55 18.41 3.88
CA VAL A 500 5.80 18.90 3.26
C VAL A 500 6.94 19.04 4.27
N ASN A 501 6.65 19.44 5.50
CA ASN A 501 7.65 19.59 6.56
C ASN A 501 8.24 18.25 7.04
N ASP A 502 7.66 17.10 6.65
CA ASP A 502 8.23 15.78 6.94
C ASP A 502 9.53 15.52 6.18
N LEU A 503 9.74 16.20 5.03
CA LEU A 503 11.00 16.16 4.27
C LEU A 503 12.18 16.81 5.03
N LEU A 504 11.89 17.58 6.09
CA LEU A 504 12.91 18.17 6.97
C LEU A 504 13.32 17.25 8.12
N ARG A 505 12.72 16.05 8.23
CA ARG A 505 13.13 15.08 9.25
C ARG A 505 14.53 14.53 8.92
N PRO A 506 15.33 14.14 9.93
CA PRO A 506 16.68 13.60 9.71
C PRO A 506 16.75 12.44 8.71
N ALA A 507 15.69 11.63 8.61
CA ALA A 507 15.60 10.53 7.66
C ALA A 507 15.48 10.93 6.18
N HIS A 508 15.18 12.21 5.88
CA HIS A 508 15.02 12.74 4.51
C HIS A 508 16.00 13.87 4.16
N SER A 509 16.47 14.60 5.18
CA SER A 509 17.50 15.63 5.04
C SER A 509 18.87 15.00 4.79
#